data_AF-A0A2Z6RHE0-F1
#
_entry.id   AF-A0A2Z6RHE0-F1
#
_cell.length_a   1.000
_cell.length_b   1.000
_cell.length_c   1.000
_cell.angle_alpha   90.00
_cell.angle_beta   90.00
_cell.angle_gamma   90.00
#
_symmetry.space_group_name_H-M   'P 1'
#
loop_
_entity.id
_entity.type
_entity.pdbx_description
1 polymer ?
#
loop_
_entity_poly.entity_id
_entity_poly.type
_entity_poly.pdbx_seq_one_letter_code
_entity_poly.pdbx_strand_id
1 'polypeptide(L)'
;MGCGKKEIPWNFYYCPYILRTGEECNRRCYDPKGCKAHRNSPKHYPCIQPGCVKNTFSEYGACKKHSGKYRSRAFYQRQKLAKIQVSGG
;
A
#
# COMPACT_ATOMS: atom_id res chain seq x y z
N MET A 1 12.76 35.82 31.10
CA MET A 1 11.90 34.86 30.36
C MET A 1 12.40 34.73 28.92
N GLY A 2 13.11 33.66 28.57
CA GLY A 2 13.53 33.40 27.20
C GLY A 2 12.52 32.52 26.50
N CYS A 3 11.62 33.10 25.70
CA CYS A 3 10.73 32.34 24.84
C CYS A 3 11.56 31.76 23.69
N GLY A 4 12.21 30.62 23.94
CA GLY A 4 12.95 29.88 22.93
C GLY A 4 11.99 29.53 21.80
N LYS A 5 12.16 30.18 20.65
CA LYS A 5 11.46 29.82 19.42
C LYS A 5 11.85 28.37 19.12
N LYS A 6 10.93 27.44 19.40
CA LYS A 6 11.06 26.07 18.91
C LYS A 6 10.92 26.18 17.40
N GLU A 7 12.03 26.29 16.70
CA GLU A 7 12.07 26.05 15.26
C GLU A 7 11.56 24.63 15.08
N ILE A 8 10.28 24.50 14.71
CA ILE A 8 9.74 23.25 14.21
C ILE A 8 10.46 23.09 12.87
N PRO A 9 11.42 22.16 12.72
CA PRO A 9 11.96 21.89 11.41
C PRO A 9 10.74 21.41 10.65
N TRP A 10 10.32 22.18 9.65
CA TRP A 10 9.35 21.68 8.69
C TRP A 10 10.05 20.50 8.04
N ASN A 11 9.85 19.30 8.58
CA ASN A 11 10.42 18.09 8.02
C ASN A 11 9.76 17.94 6.65
N PHE A 12 10.50 18.35 5.63
CA PHE A 12 10.14 18.11 4.26
C PHE A 12 10.42 16.64 3.99
N TYR A 13 9.37 15.92 3.65
CA TYR A 13 9.46 14.57 3.14
C TYR A 13 9.51 14.61 1.62
N TYR A 14 10.08 13.57 1.03
CA TYR A 14 10.00 13.32 -0.40
C TYR A 14 8.92 12.29 -0.66
N CYS A 15 8.05 12.55 -1.63
CA CYS A 15 6.94 11.66 -1.93
C CYS A 15 7.46 10.31 -2.46
N PRO A 16 7.22 9.19 -1.75
CA PRO A 16 7.75 7.87 -2.10
C PRO A 16 6.90 7.13 -3.15
N TYR A 17 6.03 7.86 -3.86
CA TYR A 17 5.11 7.24 -4.82
C TYR A 17 5.84 6.93 -6.12
N ILE A 18 5.87 5.66 -6.51
CA ILE A 18 6.43 5.23 -7.79
C ILE A 18 5.39 5.46 -8.90
N LEU A 19 5.74 6.31 -9.85
CA LEU A 19 4.96 6.60 -11.04
C LEU A 19 4.83 5.36 -11.93
N ARG A 20 3.89 5.41 -12.87
CA ARG A 20 3.68 4.33 -13.85
C ARG A 20 4.90 4.09 -14.74
N THR A 21 5.79 5.09 -14.86
CA THR A 21 7.08 5.01 -15.55
C THR A 21 8.14 4.23 -14.78
N GLY A 22 7.91 3.97 -13.48
CA GLY A 22 8.90 3.37 -12.58
C GLY A 22 9.74 4.40 -11.80
N GLU A 23 9.59 5.69 -12.11
CA GLU A 23 10.29 6.77 -11.41
C GLU A 23 9.58 7.14 -10.11
N GLU A 24 10.33 7.49 -9.08
CA GLU A 24 9.76 8.04 -7.85
C GLU A 24 9.30 9.48 -8.07
N CYS A 25 8.13 9.83 -7.57
CA CYS A 25 7.59 11.17 -7.67
C CYS A 25 8.54 12.21 -7.06
N ASN A 26 9.14 11.89 -5.91
CA ASN A 26 10.19 12.65 -5.25
C ASN A 26 9.89 14.16 -5.07
N ARG A 27 8.60 14.55 -5.08
CA ARG A 27 8.18 15.92 -4.81
C ARG A 27 8.25 16.17 -3.32
N ARG A 28 8.81 17.32 -2.92
CA ARG A 28 8.79 17.77 -1.53
C ARG A 28 7.34 17.91 -1.05
N CYS A 29 7.06 17.35 0.11
CA CYS A 29 5.77 17.42 0.79
C CYS A 29 5.95 17.49 2.30
N TYR A 30 4.92 17.95 2.99
CA TYR A 30 4.91 18.03 4.46
C TYR A 30 4.31 16.78 5.13
N ASP A 31 3.90 15.80 4.33
CA ASP A 31 3.24 14.57 4.81
C ASP A 31 4.12 13.36 4.45
N PRO A 32 4.46 12.49 5.42
CA PRO A 32 5.29 11.32 5.19
C PRO A 32 4.61 10.26 4.32
N LYS A 33 3.28 10.30 4.15
CA LYS A 33 2.54 9.37 3.26
C LYS A 33 2.71 9.72 1.79
N GLY A 34 3.05 10.98 1.49
CA GLY A 34 3.27 11.46 0.12
C GLY A 34 2.64 12.83 -0.15
N CYS A 35 2.86 13.35 -1.35
CA CYS A 35 2.34 14.66 -1.74
C CYS A 35 0.80 14.67 -1.82
N LYS A 36 0.18 15.85 -1.92
CA LYS A 36 -1.29 16.00 -1.97
C LYS A 36 -1.95 15.10 -3.03
N ALA A 37 -1.30 14.88 -4.17
CA ALA A 37 -1.78 13.99 -5.22
C ALA A 37 -1.67 12.49 -4.86
N HIS A 38 -0.66 12.11 -4.08
CA HIS A 38 -0.32 10.72 -3.83
C HIS A 38 -0.63 10.22 -2.41
N ARG A 39 -0.94 11.10 -1.45
CA ARG A 39 -1.23 10.70 -0.06
C ARG A 39 -2.42 9.74 0.06
N ASN A 40 -3.38 9.85 -0.86
CA ASN A 40 -4.55 8.98 -0.98
C ASN A 40 -4.40 7.98 -2.13
N SER A 41 -3.28 8.03 -2.86
CA SER A 41 -3.09 7.16 -3.99
C SER A 41 -2.75 5.75 -3.52
N PRO A 42 -3.32 4.74 -4.18
CA PRO A 42 -2.96 3.36 -3.95
C PRO A 42 -1.44 3.10 -4.13
N LYS A 43 -0.75 2.59 -3.10
CA LYS A 43 0.69 2.23 -3.20
C LYS A 43 0.90 1.02 -4.11
N HIS A 44 1.63 1.19 -5.20
CA HIS A 44 1.96 0.11 -6.11
C HIS A 44 3.11 -0.74 -5.56
N TYR A 45 2.96 -2.06 -5.59
CA TYR A 45 4.00 -3.03 -5.23
C TYR A 45 4.19 -4.06 -6.35
N PRO A 46 5.39 -4.65 -6.49
CA PRO A 46 5.62 -5.72 -7.44
C PRO A 46 4.69 -6.91 -7.16
N CYS A 47 4.25 -7.59 -8.22
CA CYS A 47 3.46 -8.79 -8.10
C CYS A 47 4.26 -9.87 -7.36
N ILE A 48 3.65 -10.49 -6.35
CA ILE A 48 4.22 -11.59 -5.56
C ILE A 48 4.57 -12.85 -6.37
N GLN A 49 4.18 -12.92 -7.65
CA GLN A 49 4.45 -14.09 -8.48
C GLN A 49 5.88 -13.99 -9.05
N PRO A 50 6.72 -15.01 -8.84
CA PRO A 50 8.08 -15.00 -9.33
C PRO A 50 8.09 -14.87 -10.86
N GLY A 51 8.96 -14.00 -11.37
CA GLY A 51 9.04 -13.68 -12.81
C GLY A 51 7.98 -12.70 -13.32
N CYS A 52 7.09 -12.18 -12.47
CA CYS A 52 6.10 -11.17 -12.87
C CYS A 52 6.57 -9.75 -12.56
N VAL A 53 6.95 -9.00 -13.60
CA VAL A 53 7.38 -7.58 -13.50
C VAL A 53 6.23 -6.57 -13.37
N LYS A 54 4.99 -7.04 -13.17
CA LYS A 54 3.83 -6.15 -13.09
C LYS A 54 3.66 -5.60 -11.69
N ASN A 55 3.54 -4.28 -11.58
CA ASN A 55 3.11 -3.65 -10.34
C ASN A 55 1.60 -3.83 -10.14
N THR A 56 1.18 -3.98 -8.89
CA THR A 56 -0.21 -4.15 -8.49
C THR A 56 -0.53 -3.31 -7.27
N PHE A 57 -1.79 -2.94 -7.14
CA PHE A 57 -2.38 -2.38 -5.92
C PHE A 57 -3.33 -3.37 -5.24
N SER A 58 -3.52 -4.56 -5.81
CA SER A 58 -4.46 -5.53 -5.27
C SER A 58 -3.98 -6.05 -3.94
N GLU A 59 -4.76 -5.83 -2.87
CA GLU A 59 -4.51 -6.26 -1.47
C GLU A 59 -3.86 -7.65 -1.33
N TYR A 60 -4.21 -8.57 -2.22
CA TYR A 60 -3.63 -9.91 -2.35
C TYR A 60 -2.16 -9.99 -2.81
N GLY A 61 -1.45 -8.87 -3.04
CA GLY A 61 -0.06 -8.90 -3.52
C GLY A 61 0.09 -9.27 -5.00
N ALA A 62 -1.00 -9.53 -5.74
CA ALA A 62 -0.97 -10.15 -7.06
C ALA A 62 -1.57 -9.25 -8.16
N CYS A 63 -0.99 -9.26 -9.36
CA CYS A 63 -1.56 -8.54 -10.52
C CYS A 63 -2.89 -9.19 -10.98
N LYS A 64 -3.67 -8.50 -11.82
CA LYS A 64 -4.99 -8.99 -12.29
C LYS A 64 -4.94 -10.40 -12.91
N LYS A 65 -3.83 -10.76 -13.58
CA LYS A 65 -3.63 -12.10 -14.16
C LYS A 65 -3.44 -13.19 -13.08
N HIS A 66 -2.85 -12.83 -11.95
CA HIS A 66 -2.47 -13.78 -10.89
C HIS A 66 -3.39 -13.72 -9.66
N SER A 67 -4.23 -12.70 -9.54
CA SER A 67 -5.09 -12.48 -8.38
C SER A 67 -6.16 -13.56 -8.20
N GLY A 68 -6.54 -14.28 -9.27
CA GLY A 68 -7.56 -15.34 -9.22
C GLY A 68 -7.24 -16.44 -8.20
N LYS A 69 -6.00 -16.95 -8.20
CA LYS A 69 -5.53 -17.99 -7.25
C LYS A 69 -5.66 -17.53 -5.80
N TYR A 70 -5.23 -16.30 -5.51
CA TYR A 70 -5.27 -15.74 -4.16
C TYR A 70 -6.71 -15.44 -3.69
N ARG A 71 -7.56 -14.92 -4.58
CA ARG A 71 -8.98 -14.68 -4.31
C ARG A 71 -9.71 -15.98 -3.97
N SER A 72 -9.48 -17.04 -4.74
CA SER A 72 -10.06 -18.36 -4.48
C SER A 72 -9.64 -18.91 -3.12
N ARG A 73 -8.33 -18.84 -2.79
CA ARG A 73 -7.80 -19.27 -1.49
C ARG A 73 -8.41 -18.49 -0.33
N ALA A 74 -8.51 -17.16 -0.45
CA ALA A 74 -9.11 -16.30 0.58
C ALA A 74 -10.61 -16.57 0.76
N PHE A 75 -11.33 -16.84 -0.33
CA PHE A 75 -12.73 -17.23 -0.27
C PHE A 75 -12.93 -18.58 0.45
N TYR A 76 -12.11 -19.57 0.14
CA TYR A 76 -12.15 -20.87 0.82
C TYR A 76 -11.86 -20.74 2.33
N GLN A 77 -10.85 -19.95 2.71
CA GLN A 77 -10.55 -19.70 4.13
C GLN A 77 -11.73 -19.04 4.86
N ARG A 78 -12.37 -18.03 4.26
CA ARG A 78 -13.57 -17.39 4.84
C ARG A 78 -14.71 -18.37 5.02
N GLN A 79 -14.98 -19.23 4.04
CA GLN A 79 -15.99 -20.28 4.19
C GLN A 79 -15.64 -21.27 5.30
N LYS A 80 -14.37 -21.68 5.44
CA LYS A 80 -13.95 -22.59 6.51
C LYS A 80 -14.13 -21.94 7.89
N LEU A 81 -13.71 -20.69 8.05
CA LEU A 81 -13.89 -19.93 9.30
C LEU A 81 -15.37 -19.74 9.64
N ALA A 82 -16.22 -19.43 8.66
CA ALA A 82 -17.66 -19.30 8.86
C ALA A 82 -18.28 -20.62 9.35
N LYS A 83 -17.88 -21.76 8.78
CA LYS A 83 -18.34 -23.08 9.24
C LYS A 83 -17.91 -23.38 10.68
N ILE A 84 -16.67 -23.04 11.05
CA ILE A 84 -16.16 -23.22 12.41
C ILE A 84 -16.93 -22.34 13.41
N GLN A 85 -17.24 -21.09 13.04
CA GLN A 85 -18.02 -20.17 13.90
C GLN A 85 -19.47 -20.62 14.08
N VAL A 86 -20.08 -21.27 13.08
CA VAL A 86 -21.44 -21.83 13.17
C VAL A 86 -21.48 -23.08 14.05
N SER A 87 -20.40 -23.85 14.15
CA SER A 87 -20.32 -25.07 14.96
C SER A 87 -19.86 -24.86 16.41
N GLY A 88 -19.59 -23.61 16.83
CA GLY A 88 -19.07 -23.27 18.16
C GLY A 88 -20.05 -22.51 19.05
N GLY A 89 -21.34 -22.49 18.72
CA GLY A 89 -22.42 -21.85 19.51
C GLY A 89 -23.40 -22.88 20.06
#